data_AF-A0A4R3NAE7-F1
#
_entry.id   AF-A0A4R3NAE7-F1
#
_cell.length_a   1.000
_cell.length_b   1.000
_cell.length_c   1.000
_cell.angle_alpha   90.00
_cell.angle_beta   90.00
_cell.angle_gamma   90.00
#
_symmetry.space_group_name_H-M   'P 1'
#
loop_
_entity.id
_entity.type
_entity.pdbx_description
1 polymer ?
#
loop_
_entity_poly.entity_id
_entity_poly.type
_entity_poly.pdbx_seq_one_letter_code
_entity_poly.pdbx_strand_id
1 'polypeptide(L)'
;MFDQAFIEYLAHFHCTRDYFECHEILEERWKQEYPLDRDSIWVAFIQLSVSLYHYRRGNTPGAKRLIQKSIQKFQKHQDMLSSFGLDRREFFIMLTQIESRILEDKPYVDVCIPITHNELKKAIKKRCSEWNHPFPSKSDLSNYQLVDRHKNRQ
;
A
#
# COMPACT_ATOMS: atom_id res chain seq x y z
N MET A 1 -17.29 -9.49 -6.26
CA MET A 1 -16.24 -8.92 -7.15
C MET A 1 -15.50 -7.87 -6.35
N PHE A 2 -14.17 -7.78 -6.48
CA PHE A 2 -13.38 -6.79 -5.73
C PHE A 2 -13.51 -5.40 -6.35
N ASP A 3 -13.31 -4.38 -5.53
CA ASP A 3 -13.30 -2.99 -5.97
C ASP A 3 -12.16 -2.73 -6.98
N GLN A 4 -12.47 -2.02 -8.05
CA GLN A 4 -11.52 -1.77 -9.13
C GLN A 4 -10.34 -0.91 -8.68
N ALA A 5 -10.58 0.10 -7.85
CA ALA A 5 -9.53 0.95 -7.30
C ALA A 5 -8.62 0.15 -6.35
N PHE A 6 -9.17 -0.84 -5.63
CA PHE A 6 -8.38 -1.72 -4.79
C PHE A 6 -7.48 -2.68 -5.60
N ILE A 7 -7.96 -3.19 -6.74
CA ILE A 7 -7.15 -4.00 -7.65
C ILE A 7 -5.99 -3.17 -8.21
N GLU A 8 -6.26 -1.93 -8.64
CA GLU A 8 -5.25 -1.02 -9.18
C GLU A 8 -4.23 -0.62 -8.13
N TYR A 9 -4.69 -0.28 -6.93
CA TYR A 9 -3.86 -0.08 -5.76
C TYR A 9 -2.88 -1.24 -5.54
N LEU A 10 -3.39 -2.48 -5.46
CA LEU A 10 -2.53 -3.65 -5.24
C LEU A 10 -1.59 -3.92 -6.42
N ALA A 11 -2.01 -3.63 -7.66
CA ALA A 11 -1.15 -3.75 -8.83
C ALA A 11 0.01 -2.74 -8.78
N HIS A 12 -0.25 -1.46 -8.48
CA HIS A 12 0.81 -0.48 -8.28
C HIS A 12 1.72 -0.87 -7.11
N PHE A 13 1.13 -1.30 -5.99
CA PHE A 13 1.88 -1.70 -4.79
C PHE A 13 2.88 -2.83 -5.06
N HIS A 14 2.54 -3.81 -5.90
CA HIS A 14 3.36 -5.00 -6.14
C HIS A 14 4.22 -4.95 -7.41
N CYS A 15 3.76 -4.28 -8.47
CA CYS A 15 4.38 -4.38 -9.79
C CYS A 15 5.19 -3.14 -10.16
N THR A 16 4.63 -1.95 -9.98
CA THR A 16 5.33 -0.70 -10.28
C THR A 16 6.05 -0.12 -9.07
N ARG A 17 5.65 -0.55 -7.87
CA ARG A 17 6.14 -0.04 -6.59
C ARG A 17 5.88 1.46 -6.43
N ASP A 18 4.91 2.01 -7.17
CA ASP A 18 4.54 3.43 -7.14
C ASP A 18 3.54 3.68 -6.00
N TYR A 19 4.08 3.97 -4.82
CA TYR A 19 3.29 4.24 -3.63
C TYR A 19 2.58 5.60 -3.65
N PHE A 20 3.02 6.51 -4.51
CA PHE A 20 2.32 7.78 -4.73
C PHE A 20 1.04 7.51 -5.53
N GLU A 21 1.14 6.75 -6.62
CA GLU A 21 -0.05 6.37 -7.39
C GLU A 21 -1.05 5.54 -6.55
N CYS A 22 -0.53 4.68 -5.65
CA CYS A 22 -1.36 3.98 -4.67
C CYS A 22 -2.17 4.94 -3.77
N HIS A 23 -1.58 6.08 -3.39
CA HIS A 23 -2.26 7.12 -2.62
C HIS A 23 -3.37 7.76 -3.45
N GLU A 24 -3.06 8.24 -4.65
CA GLU A 24 -4.00 8.94 -5.52
C GLU A 24 -5.26 8.10 -5.81
N ILE A 25 -5.06 6.85 -6.23
CA ILE A 25 -6.14 5.91 -6.57
C ILE A 25 -7.09 5.70 -5.39
N LEU A 26 -6.54 5.46 -4.19
CA LEU A 26 -7.38 5.21 -3.02
C LEU A 26 -7.97 6.48 -2.43
N GLU A 27 -7.32 7.64 -2.57
CA GLU A 27 -7.88 8.91 -2.14
C GLU A 27 -9.13 9.25 -2.97
N GLU A 28 -9.05 9.10 -4.29
CA GLU A 28 -10.19 9.27 -5.19
C GLU A 28 -11.33 8.31 -4.82
N ARG A 29 -11.01 7.03 -4.58
CA ARG A 29 -12.00 6.03 -4.16
C ARG A 29 -12.62 6.35 -2.78
N TRP A 30 -11.82 6.81 -1.83
CA TRP A 30 -12.30 7.17 -0.48
C TRP A 30 -13.26 8.36 -0.53
N LYS A 31 -13.01 9.35 -1.38
CA LYS A 31 -13.89 10.52 -1.58
C LYS A 31 -15.29 10.16 -2.08
N GLN A 32 -15.50 8.93 -2.59
CA GLN A 32 -16.80 8.41 -3.02
C GLN A 32 -17.62 7.81 -1.86
N GLU A 33 -17.04 7.58 -0.68
CA GLU A 33 -17.76 7.08 0.49
C GLU A 33 -18.68 8.15 1.10
N TYR A 34 -19.88 7.73 1.54
CA TYR A 34 -20.81 8.60 2.26
C TYR A 34 -21.37 7.91 3.52
N PRO A 35 -21.20 8.50 4.72
CA PRO A 35 -20.46 9.73 4.99
C PRO A 35 -18.95 9.54 4.78
N LEU A 36 -18.25 10.65 4.47
CA LEU A 36 -16.80 10.63 4.36
C LEU A 36 -16.18 10.38 5.75
N ASP A 37 -15.70 9.16 5.97
CA ASP A 37 -15.13 8.75 7.26
C ASP A 37 -13.59 8.73 7.22
N ARG A 38 -12.97 9.55 8.07
CA ARG A 38 -11.51 9.60 8.25
C ARG A 38 -10.97 8.38 8.99
N ASP A 39 -11.81 7.61 9.65
CA ASP A 39 -11.45 6.35 10.29
C ASP A 39 -11.58 5.14 9.37
N SER A 40 -12.07 5.29 8.13
CA SER A 40 -12.25 4.22 7.14
C SER A 40 -10.99 3.39 6.88
N ILE A 41 -11.19 2.11 6.52
CA ILE A 41 -10.12 1.21 6.08
C ILE A 41 -9.39 1.73 4.83
N TRP A 42 -10.05 2.49 3.96
CA TRP A 42 -9.41 3.13 2.80
C TRP A 42 -8.29 4.08 3.24
N VAL A 43 -8.54 4.87 4.29
CA VAL A 43 -7.55 5.78 4.88
C VAL A 43 -6.38 4.99 5.49
N ALA A 44 -6.61 3.78 6.00
CA ALA A 44 -5.54 2.92 6.52
C ALA A 44 -4.59 2.46 5.39
N PHE A 45 -5.11 2.03 4.24
CA PHE A 45 -4.31 1.65 3.07
C PHE A 45 -3.58 2.85 2.43
N ILE A 46 -4.23 4.01 2.39
CA ILE A 46 -3.59 5.26 1.98
C ILE A 46 -2.37 5.55 2.87
N GLN A 47 -2.56 5.55 4.20
CA GLN A 47 -1.49 5.85 5.15
C GLN A 47 -0.34 4.83 5.09
N LEU A 48 -0.64 3.55 4.83
CA LEU A 48 0.39 2.53 4.59
C LEU A 48 1.27 2.90 3.40
N SER A 49 0.66 3.31 2.30
CA SER A 49 1.37 3.63 1.05
C SER A 49 2.21 4.88 1.21
N VAL A 50 1.64 5.93 1.80
CA VAL A 50 2.38 7.18 2.07
C VAL A 50 3.52 6.94 3.08
N SER A 51 3.32 6.08 4.08
CA SER A 51 4.39 5.68 5.00
C SER A 51 5.55 5.01 4.25
N LEU A 52 5.26 4.05 3.36
CA LEU A 52 6.28 3.36 2.56
C LEU A 52 6.96 4.30 1.56
N TYR A 53 6.24 5.29 1.02
CA TYR A 53 6.82 6.35 0.21
C TYR A 53 7.86 7.17 1.01
N HIS A 54 7.51 7.64 2.20
CA HIS A 54 8.45 8.34 3.09
C HIS A 54 9.63 7.44 3.49
N TYR A 55 9.36 6.18 3.79
CA TYR A 55 10.37 5.23 4.24
C TYR A 55 11.43 5.01 3.15
N ARG A 56 10.99 4.81 1.89
CA ARG A 56 11.88 4.67 0.74
C ARG A 56 12.77 5.90 0.52
N ARG A 57 12.28 7.10 0.86
CA ARG A 57 13.02 8.37 0.71
C ARG A 57 13.94 8.71 1.87
N GLY A 58 14.04 7.85 2.88
CA GLY A 58 14.78 8.14 4.11
C GLY A 58 14.12 9.20 4.99
N ASN A 59 12.83 9.52 4.77
CA ASN A 59 12.07 10.36 5.68
C ASN A 59 11.49 9.48 6.81
N THR A 60 12.37 9.02 7.69
CA THR A 60 12.03 8.16 8.84
C THR A 60 10.96 8.77 9.77
N PRO A 61 11.01 10.08 10.13
CA PRO A 61 9.98 10.68 10.97
C PRO A 61 8.57 10.63 10.34
N GLY A 62 8.46 10.94 9.05
CA GLY A 62 7.20 10.87 8.30
C GLY A 62 6.68 9.44 8.19
N ALA A 63 7.57 8.50 7.86
CA ALA A 63 7.25 7.08 7.75
C ALA A 63 6.69 6.52 9.08
N LYS A 64 7.40 6.77 10.19
CA LYS A 64 7.02 6.33 11.55
C LYS A 64 5.63 6.81 11.94
N ARG A 65 5.35 8.09 11.76
CA ARG A 65 4.07 8.67 12.12
C ARG A 65 2.90 8.02 11.37
N LEU A 66 3.09 7.73 10.09
CA LEU A 66 2.04 7.19 9.23
C LEU A 66 1.83 5.69 9.39
N ILE A 67 2.90 4.89 9.57
CA ILE A 67 2.75 3.45 9.80
C ILE A 67 1.97 3.19 11.10
N GLN A 68 2.25 3.96 12.16
CA GLN A 68 1.55 3.86 13.44
C GLN A 68 0.05 4.15 13.31
N LYS A 69 -0.30 5.22 12.60
CA LYS A 69 -1.72 5.56 12.33
C LYS A 69 -2.41 4.50 11.47
N SER A 70 -1.70 4.00 10.45
CA SER A 70 -2.20 2.95 9.58
C SER A 70 -2.50 1.67 10.36
N ILE A 71 -1.57 1.21 11.21
CA ILE A 71 -1.74 0.05 12.09
C ILE A 71 -2.96 0.23 13.00
N GLN A 72 -3.09 1.38 13.68
CA GLN A 72 -4.22 1.66 14.57
C GLN A 72 -5.56 1.56 13.83
N LYS A 73 -5.65 2.07 12.60
CA LYS A 73 -6.89 1.97 11.80
C LYS A 73 -7.14 0.54 11.33
N PHE A 74 -6.12 -0.18 10.89
CA PHE A 74 -6.28 -1.60 10.54
C PHE A 74 -6.72 -2.43 11.74
N GLN A 75 -6.25 -2.15 12.95
CA GLN A 75 -6.72 -2.81 14.17
C GLN A 75 -8.22 -2.57 14.42
N LYS A 76 -8.70 -1.34 14.22
CA LYS A 76 -10.14 -1.02 14.31
C LYS A 76 -10.98 -1.77 13.26
N HIS A 77 -10.42 -1.99 12.06
CA HIS A 77 -11.11 -2.62 10.92
C HIS A 77 -10.63 -4.04 10.61
N GLN A 78 -10.03 -4.72 11.58
CA GLN A 78 -9.32 -5.98 11.35
C GLN A 78 -10.21 -7.10 10.78
N ASP A 79 -11.50 -7.07 11.10
CA ASP A 79 -12.47 -8.07 10.64
C ASP A 79 -12.84 -7.89 9.16
N MET A 80 -12.60 -6.70 8.59
CA MET A 80 -12.79 -6.43 7.17
C MET A 80 -11.65 -6.99 6.31
N LEU A 81 -10.46 -7.24 6.84
CA LEU A 81 -9.30 -7.64 6.03
C LEU A 81 -9.55 -8.89 5.17
N SER A 82 -10.33 -9.84 5.68
CA SER A 82 -10.73 -11.04 4.94
C SER A 82 -11.64 -10.72 3.75
N SER A 83 -12.53 -9.72 3.85
CA SER A 83 -13.39 -9.30 2.73
C SER A 83 -12.61 -8.58 1.62
N PHE A 84 -11.46 -7.99 1.98
CA PHE A 84 -10.45 -7.49 1.03
C PHE A 84 -9.55 -8.60 0.47
N GLY A 85 -9.79 -9.88 0.82
CA GLY A 85 -9.04 -11.02 0.29
C GLY A 85 -7.61 -11.12 0.82
N LEU A 86 -7.35 -10.58 2.02
CA LEU A 86 -6.05 -10.57 2.69
C LEU A 86 -5.99 -11.59 3.82
N ASP A 87 -4.80 -12.11 4.11
CA ASP A 87 -4.56 -12.87 5.33
C ASP A 87 -4.41 -11.91 6.51
N ARG A 88 -5.37 -11.88 7.43
CA ARG A 88 -5.32 -10.98 8.59
C ARG A 88 -4.04 -11.15 9.40
N ARG A 89 -3.62 -12.39 9.69
CA ARG A 89 -2.49 -12.66 10.57
C ARG A 89 -1.18 -12.23 9.91
N GLU A 90 -0.94 -12.68 8.68
CA GLU A 90 0.27 -12.32 7.94
C GLU A 90 0.31 -10.81 7.66
N PHE A 91 -0.85 -10.17 7.47
CA PHE A 91 -0.93 -8.73 7.23
C PHE A 91 -0.43 -7.94 8.44
N PHE A 92 -0.86 -8.29 9.67
CA PHE A 92 -0.35 -7.62 10.86
C PHE A 92 1.12 -7.95 11.15
N ILE A 93 1.58 -9.17 10.88
CA ILE A 93 3.01 -9.52 10.97
C ILE A 93 3.83 -8.61 10.04
N MET A 94 3.40 -8.46 8.79
CA MET A 94 4.02 -7.57 7.81
C MET A 94 4.06 -6.12 8.32
N LEU A 95 2.95 -5.59 8.84
CA LEU A 95 2.90 -4.23 9.38
C LEU A 95 3.87 -4.02 10.55
N THR A 96 3.93 -4.95 11.50
CA THR A 96 4.86 -4.87 12.64
C THR A 96 6.31 -4.96 12.18
N GLN A 97 6.62 -5.77 11.17
CA GLN A 97 7.96 -5.82 10.58
C GLN A 97 8.34 -4.50 9.92
N ILE A 98 7.43 -3.87 9.17
CA ILE A 98 7.67 -2.54 8.59
C ILE A 98 7.94 -1.51 9.68
N GLU A 99 7.10 -1.47 10.72
CA GLU A 99 7.27 -0.54 11.83
C GLU A 99 8.61 -0.73 12.54
N SER A 100 8.97 -1.97 12.94
CA SER A 100 10.25 -2.25 13.60
C SER A 100 11.44 -1.81 12.75
N ARG A 101 11.43 -2.08 11.44
CA ARG A 101 12.51 -1.64 10.55
C ARG A 101 12.63 -0.12 10.46
N ILE A 102 11.50 0.61 10.42
CA ILE A 102 11.48 2.08 10.43
C ILE A 102 12.03 2.60 11.77
N LEU A 103 11.63 1.99 12.90
CA LEU A 103 12.08 2.40 14.24
C LEU A 103 13.58 2.16 14.47
N GLU A 104 14.11 1.11 13.86
CA GLU A 104 15.53 0.73 13.90
C GLU A 104 16.36 1.42 12.81
N ASP A 105 15.77 2.37 12.07
CA ASP A 105 16.40 3.10 10.95
C ASP A 105 17.06 2.18 9.91
N LYS A 106 16.49 0.99 9.71
CA LYS A 106 16.97 0.03 8.71
C LYS A 106 16.63 0.52 7.30
N PRO A 107 17.46 0.24 6.29
CA PRO A 107 17.12 0.55 4.90
C PRO A 107 15.79 -0.08 4.47
N TYR A 108 15.05 0.64 3.63
CA TYR A 108 13.81 0.15 3.02
C TYR A 108 14.05 -1.16 2.25
N VAL A 109 13.07 -2.07 2.33
CA VAL A 109 13.00 -3.30 1.55
C VAL A 109 11.61 -3.47 0.96
N ASP A 110 11.50 -4.24 -0.11
CA ASP A 110 10.23 -4.53 -0.74
C ASP A 110 9.26 -5.21 0.21
N VAL A 111 8.04 -4.65 0.25
CA VAL A 111 6.93 -5.15 1.04
C VAL A 111 5.91 -5.78 0.10
N CYS A 112 5.37 -6.95 0.44
CA CYS A 112 4.27 -7.56 -0.32
C CYS A 112 3.08 -7.77 0.62
N ILE A 113 1.93 -7.25 0.23
CA ILE A 113 0.68 -7.45 1.00
C ILE A 113 0.27 -8.93 0.85
N PRO A 114 0.02 -9.66 1.95
CA PRO A 114 -0.33 -11.07 1.91
C PRO A 114 -1.76 -11.26 1.44
N ILE A 115 -1.92 -11.44 0.12
CA ILE A 115 -3.19 -11.75 -0.52
C ILE A 115 -3.46 -13.26 -0.40
N THR A 116 -4.67 -13.63 0.00
CA THR A 116 -5.13 -15.04 0.07
C THR A 116 -6.07 -15.39 -1.06
N HIS A 117 -6.93 -14.44 -1.47
CA HIS A 117 -7.98 -14.71 -2.42
C HIS A 117 -7.46 -14.89 -3.85
N ASN A 118 -7.77 -16.04 -4.47
CA ASN A 118 -7.25 -16.40 -5.79
C ASN A 118 -7.75 -15.47 -6.92
N GLU A 119 -9.03 -15.11 -6.93
CA GLU A 119 -9.56 -14.20 -7.96
C GLU A 119 -8.94 -12.79 -7.87
N LEU A 120 -8.65 -12.31 -6.65
CA LEU A 120 -7.93 -11.05 -6.46
C LEU A 120 -6.50 -11.15 -7.02
N LYS A 121 -5.77 -12.23 -6.70
CA LYS A 121 -4.44 -12.48 -7.28
C LYS A 121 -4.47 -12.51 -8.80
N LYS A 122 -5.46 -13.16 -9.41
CA LYS A 122 -5.61 -13.21 -10.88
C LYS A 122 -5.87 -11.82 -11.45
N ALA A 123 -6.76 -11.04 -10.85
CA ALA A 123 -7.07 -9.68 -11.29
C ALA A 123 -5.82 -8.77 -11.24
N ILE A 124 -5.06 -8.83 -10.15
CA ILE A 124 -3.82 -8.05 -10.00
C ILE A 124 -2.78 -8.47 -11.03
N LYS A 125 -2.55 -9.78 -11.20
CA LYS A 125 -1.62 -10.31 -12.22
C LYS A 125 -2.00 -9.88 -13.63
N LYS A 126 -3.29 -9.90 -13.95
CA LYS A 126 -3.81 -9.42 -15.24
C LYS A 126 -3.48 -7.93 -15.42
N ARG A 127 -3.79 -7.10 -14.43
CA ARG A 127 -3.50 -5.66 -14.48
C ARG A 127 -2.01 -5.36 -14.63
N CYS A 128 -1.15 -6.08 -13.90
CA CYS A 128 0.30 -5.93 -14.06
C CYS A 128 0.78 -6.32 -15.45
N SER A 129 0.19 -7.37 -16.05
CA SER A 129 0.52 -7.79 -17.41
C SER A 129 0.08 -6.76 -18.45
N GLU A 130 -1.08 -6.12 -18.27
CA GLU A 130 -1.54 -4.99 -19.10
C GLU A 130 -0.57 -3.81 -19.07
N TRP A 131 0.16 -3.63 -17.96
CA TRP A 131 1.21 -2.62 -17.83
C TRP A 131 2.61 -3.11 -18.20
N ASN A 132 2.76 -4.34 -18.71
CA ASN A 132 4.05 -4.97 -19.01
C ASN A 132 5.01 -5.04 -17.79
N HIS A 133 4.48 -5.24 -16.59
CA HIS A 133 5.26 -5.40 -15.36
C HIS A 133 5.14 -6.81 -14.77
N PRO A 134 6.23 -7.39 -14.21
CA PRO A 134 6.17 -8.68 -13.50
C PRO A 134 5.44 -8.54 -12.15
N PHE A 135 4.85 -9.65 -11.67
CA PHE A 135 4.15 -9.72 -10.38
C PHE A 135 4.71 -10.86 -9.48
N PRO A 136 5.20 -10.56 -8.27
CA PRO A 136 5.60 -9.23 -7.80
C PRO A 136 6.90 -8.78 -8.50
N SER A 137 7.06 -7.47 -8.69
CA SER A 137 8.33 -6.90 -9.14
C SER A 137 9.21 -6.54 -7.94
N LYS A 138 10.52 -6.56 -8.13
CA LYS A 138 11.47 -5.96 -7.18
C LYS A 138 11.45 -4.43 -7.35
N SER A 139 11.62 -3.67 -6.27
CA SER A 139 11.86 -2.23 -6.40
C SER A 139 13.19 -2.01 -7.11
N ASP A 140 13.15 -1.17 -8.13
CA ASP A 140 14.35 -0.55 -8.65
C ASP A 140 14.69 0.64 -7.75
N LEU A 141 15.50 0.38 -6.71
CA LEU A 141 15.96 1.41 -5.77
C LEU A 141 16.91 2.44 -6.41
N SER A 142 17.41 2.17 -7.63
CA SER A 142 18.23 3.11 -8.40
C SER A 142 17.39 4.06 -9.25
N ASN A 143 16.10 3.75 -9.44
CA ASN A 143 15.18 4.56 -10.20
C ASN A 143 14.57 5.67 -9.33
N TYR A 144 15.35 6.73 -9.13
CA TYR A 144 14.86 7.97 -8.52
C TYR A 144 13.65 8.56 -9.27
N GLN A 145 13.45 8.23 -10.55
CA GLN A 145 12.28 8.71 -11.30
C GLN A 145 10.97 8.11 -10.84
N LEU A 146 10.91 6.92 -10.21
CA LEU A 146 9.65 6.44 -9.58
C LEU A 146 9.26 7.26 -8.35
N VAL A 147 10.26 7.84 -7.67
CA VAL A 147 10.08 8.68 -6.49
C VAL A 147 9.83 10.15 -6.86
N ASP A 148 10.44 10.59 -7.96
CA ASP A 148 10.46 11.98 -8.44
C ASP A 148 9.49 12.26 -9.62
N ARG A 149 8.90 11.24 -10.26
CA ARG A 149 7.91 11.40 -11.35
C ARG A 149 6.75 12.32 -10.94
N HIS A 150 6.44 12.32 -9.65
CA HIS A 150 5.35 13.08 -9.08
C HIS A 150 5.81 14.35 -8.32
N LYS A 151 7.08 14.78 -8.45
CA LYS A 151 7.58 16.03 -7.82
C LYS A 151 6.76 17.27 -8.19
N ASN A 152 6.03 17.23 -9.31
CA ASN A 152 5.20 18.33 -9.81
C ASN A 152 3.69 18.07 -9.70
N ARG A 153 3.27 16.97 -9.05
CA ARG A 153 1.86 16.66 -8.80
C ARG A 153 1.63 16.76 -7.29
N GLN A 154 0.90 17.80 -6.88
CA GLN A 154 0.48 18.05 -5.51
C GLN A 154 -0.99 17.68 -5.36
#